data_AF-A0A2T4A5K9-F1
#
_entry.id   AF-A0A2T4A5K9-F1
#
_cell.length_a   1.000
_cell.length_b   1.000
_cell.length_c   1.000
_cell.angle_alpha   90.00
_cell.angle_beta   90.00
_cell.angle_gamma   90.00
#
_symmetry.space_group_name_H-M   'P 1'
#
loop_
_entity.id
_entity.type
_entity.pdbx_description
1 polymer ?
#
loop_
_entity_poly.entity_id
_entity_poly.type
_entity_poly.pdbx_seq_one_letter_code
_entity_poly.pdbx_strand_id
1 'polypeptide(L)'
;MESSNPYSFHLFGDLWLEDPVLHLNENDLAKLEHVMPYLHQLETEFKARLAKASRDNDGNESFRDRFDLMVKAETTAWKHYGTVREATFLIPPSGSLYSPVACHLHCPSFTVIDPYSQETADESNVCIKQLIDIGFSPDRCLLYDHLSRREALDGFQF
;
A
#
# COMPACT_ATOMS: atom_id res chain seq x y z
N MET A 1 -25.52 -27.27 24.63
CA MET A 1 -25.86 -26.96 23.24
C MET A 1 -24.75 -26.09 22.72
N GLU A 2 -23.78 -26.72 22.05
CA GLU A 2 -22.64 -26.00 21.46
C GLU A 2 -23.17 -25.12 20.33
N SER A 3 -22.94 -23.82 20.45
CA SER A 3 -23.18 -22.86 19.38
C SER A 3 -22.19 -23.16 18.25
N SER A 4 -22.61 -23.97 17.27
CA SER A 4 -21.86 -24.17 16.04
C SER A 4 -21.62 -22.81 15.40
N ASN A 5 -20.35 -22.45 15.20
CA ASN A 5 -19.96 -21.21 14.53
C ASN A 5 -20.72 -21.12 13.19
N PRO A 6 -21.52 -20.07 12.94
CA PRO A 6 -22.29 -19.96 11.70
C PRO A 6 -21.38 -19.80 10.47
N TYR A 7 -20.12 -19.41 10.67
CA TYR A 7 -19.13 -19.22 9.61
C TYR A 7 -18.29 -20.48 9.41
N SER A 8 -18.75 -21.39 8.54
CA SER A 8 -18.10 -22.68 8.24
C SER A 8 -17.36 -22.69 6.90
N PHE A 9 -17.61 -21.72 6.02
CA PHE A 9 -17.05 -21.68 4.68
C PHE A 9 -15.85 -20.75 4.60
N HIS A 10 -14.67 -21.30 4.31
CA HIS A 10 -13.46 -20.53 4.10
C HIS A 10 -13.37 -20.06 2.65
N LEU A 11 -13.41 -18.74 2.41
CA LEU A 11 -13.31 -18.19 1.06
C LEU A 11 -11.85 -17.90 0.68
N PHE A 12 -11.16 -17.07 1.47
CA PHE A 12 -9.79 -16.63 1.20
C PHE A 12 -9.17 -15.94 2.42
N GLY A 13 -7.91 -16.23 2.73
CA GLY A 13 -7.20 -15.56 3.83
C GLY A 13 -7.89 -15.79 5.17
N ASP A 14 -8.27 -14.71 5.85
CA ASP A 14 -9.01 -14.78 7.14
C ASP A 14 -10.54 -14.64 6.96
N LEU A 15 -11.05 -14.65 5.72
CA LEU A 15 -12.47 -14.48 5.45
C LEU A 15 -13.22 -15.82 5.54
N TRP A 16 -14.07 -15.90 6.56
CA TRP A 16 -15.00 -16.99 6.78
C TRP A 16 -16.44 -16.50 6.60
N LEU A 17 -17.23 -17.27 5.85
CA LEU A 17 -18.61 -16.96 5.50
C LEU A 17 -19.54 -18.10 5.95
N GLU A 18 -20.84 -17.81 5.95
CA GLU A 18 -21.89 -18.81 6.15
C GLU A 18 -21.87 -19.84 5.01
N ASP A 19 -22.41 -21.04 5.27
CA ASP A 19 -22.40 -22.13 4.29
C ASP A 19 -23.15 -21.71 3.00
N PRO A 20 -22.46 -21.60 1.86
CA PRO A 20 -23.07 -21.11 0.62
C PRO A 20 -24.22 -21.99 0.15
N VAL A 21 -24.27 -23.27 0.52
CA VAL A 21 -25.38 -24.18 0.17
C VAL A 21 -26.71 -23.70 0.76
N LEU A 22 -26.68 -22.97 1.87
CA LEU A 22 -27.87 -22.43 2.53
C LEU A 22 -28.38 -21.12 1.90
N HIS A 23 -27.56 -20.44 1.09
CA HIS A 23 -27.82 -19.06 0.65
C HIS A 23 -27.79 -18.87 -0.88
N LEU A 24 -27.15 -19.77 -1.63
CA LEU A 24 -27.00 -19.68 -3.08
C LEU A 24 -27.92 -20.66 -3.81
N ASN A 25 -28.33 -20.29 -5.03
CA ASN A 25 -29.01 -21.22 -5.94
C ASN A 25 -27.99 -22.15 -6.63
N GLU A 26 -28.48 -23.21 -7.26
CA GLU A 26 -27.64 -24.23 -7.92
C GLU A 26 -26.67 -23.66 -8.97
N ASN A 27 -27.09 -22.66 -9.74
CA ASN A 27 -26.23 -22.04 -10.76
C ASN A 27 -25.08 -21.26 -10.14
N ASP A 28 -25.33 -20.54 -9.05
CA ASP A 28 -24.30 -19.77 -8.34
C ASP A 28 -23.39 -20.66 -7.50
N LEU A 29 -23.90 -21.78 -6.97
CA LEU A 29 -23.09 -22.83 -6.38
C LEU A 29 -22.13 -23.44 -7.40
N ALA A 30 -22.61 -23.78 -8.60
CA ALA A 30 -21.75 -24.31 -9.67
C ALA A 30 -20.66 -23.30 -10.10
N LYS A 31 -20.96 -21.99 -10.13
CA LYS A 31 -19.96 -20.95 -10.37
C LYS A 31 -18.94 -20.88 -9.22
N LEU A 32 -19.41 -20.96 -7.97
CA LEU A 32 -18.53 -20.94 -6.81
C LEU A 32 -17.58 -22.15 -6.86
N GLU A 33 -18.10 -23.36 -7.05
CA GLU A 33 -17.30 -24.59 -7.23
C GLU A 33 -16.27 -24.48 -8.35
N HIS A 34 -16.63 -23.81 -9.46
CA HIS A 34 -15.70 -23.57 -10.56
C HIS A 34 -14.58 -22.58 -10.18
N VAL A 35 -14.88 -21.56 -9.37
CA VAL A 35 -13.92 -20.50 -9.00
C VAL A 35 -13.04 -20.89 -7.81
N MET A 36 -13.53 -21.71 -6.88
CA MET A 36 -12.83 -22.08 -5.64
C MET A 36 -11.41 -22.62 -5.84
N PRO A 37 -11.11 -23.49 -6.83
CA PRO A 37 -9.74 -23.95 -7.06
C PRO A 37 -8.77 -22.81 -7.37
N TYR A 38 -9.22 -21.79 -8.11
CA TYR A 38 -8.39 -20.62 -8.45
C TYR A 38 -8.16 -19.72 -7.24
N LEU A 39 -9.17 -19.57 -6.36
CA LEU A 39 -9.02 -18.84 -5.10
C LEU A 39 -8.02 -19.53 -4.17
N HIS A 40 -8.10 -20.86 -4.03
CA HIS A 40 -7.12 -21.62 -3.24
C HIS A 40 -5.71 -21.57 -3.82
N GLN A 41 -5.57 -21.62 -5.15
CA GLN A 41 -4.28 -21.43 -5.80
C GLN A 41 -3.71 -20.03 -5.50
N LEU A 42 -4.53 -18.99 -5.68
CA LEU A 42 -4.15 -17.61 -5.39
C LEU A 42 -3.68 -17.46 -3.94
N GLU A 43 -4.39 -18.08 -2.99
CA GLU A 43 -4.05 -18.02 -1.57
C GLU A 43 -2.72 -18.73 -1.27
N THR A 44 -2.49 -19.87 -1.91
CA THR A 44 -1.24 -20.63 -1.77
C THR A 44 -0.05 -19.84 -2.30
N GLU A 45 -0.19 -19.25 -3.49
CA GLU A 45 0.83 -18.37 -4.07
C GLU A 45 1.07 -17.13 -3.20
N PHE A 46 0.02 -16.53 -2.67
CA PHE A 46 0.10 -15.38 -1.79
C PHE A 46 0.89 -15.69 -0.51
N LYS A 47 0.56 -16.79 0.17
CA LYS A 47 1.28 -17.27 1.36
C LYS A 47 2.76 -17.55 1.07
N ALA A 48 3.07 -18.14 -0.07
CA ALA A 48 4.44 -18.40 -0.50
C ALA A 48 5.22 -17.10 -0.75
N ARG A 49 4.60 -16.09 -1.37
CA ARG A 49 5.22 -14.76 -1.59
C ARG A 49 5.51 -14.06 -0.27
N LEU A 50 4.55 -14.05 0.66
CA LEU A 50 4.75 -13.47 1.99
C LEU A 50 5.90 -14.15 2.75
N ALA A 51 5.96 -15.48 2.73
CA ALA A 51 7.04 -16.24 3.37
C ALA A 51 8.42 -16.01 2.73
N LYS A 52 8.47 -15.66 1.45
CA LYS A 52 9.71 -15.27 0.76
C LYS A 52 10.12 -13.83 1.12
N ALA A 53 9.18 -12.89 1.04
CA ALA A 53 9.36 -11.50 1.44
C ALA A 53 9.92 -11.37 2.87
N SER A 54 9.41 -12.17 3.83
CA SER A 54 9.93 -12.17 5.20
C SER A 54 11.38 -12.66 5.33
N ARG A 55 11.85 -13.48 4.39
CA ARG A 55 13.25 -14.00 4.38
C ARG A 55 14.20 -13.03 3.69
N ASP A 56 13.74 -12.33 2.65
CA ASP A 56 14.54 -11.38 1.87
C ASP A 56 14.69 -10.01 2.58
N ASN A 57 13.99 -9.79 3.70
CA ASN A 57 14.11 -8.61 4.58
C ASN A 57 15.47 -8.51 5.31
N ASP A 58 16.27 -9.58 5.35
CA ASP A 58 17.43 -9.71 6.26
C ASP A 58 18.76 -9.22 5.66
N GLY A 59 18.80 -8.68 4.42
CA GLY A 59 20.10 -8.34 3.82
C GLY A 59 20.16 -7.51 2.54
N ASN A 60 19.07 -6.91 2.04
CA ASN A 60 19.11 -6.07 0.84
C ASN A 60 19.06 -4.58 1.17
N GLU A 61 19.76 -3.74 0.39
CA GLU A 61 19.68 -2.27 0.41
C GLU A 61 18.25 -1.82 0.70
N SER A 62 18.08 -0.99 1.73
CA SER A 62 16.76 -0.45 2.03
C SER A 62 16.32 0.40 0.84
N PHE A 63 15.05 0.37 0.45
CA PHE A 63 14.55 1.31 -0.56
C PHE A 63 14.78 2.77 -0.14
N ARG A 64 15.01 3.03 1.16
CA ARG A 64 15.48 4.33 1.68
C ARG A 64 16.87 4.71 1.16
N ASP A 65 17.80 3.77 1.07
CA ASP A 65 19.14 4.03 0.50
C ASP A 65 19.02 4.41 -0.99
N ARG A 66 18.14 3.72 -1.72
CA ARG A 66 17.81 4.04 -3.12
C ARG A 66 17.12 5.39 -3.25
N PHE A 67 16.23 5.73 -2.31
CA PHE A 67 15.57 7.03 -2.24
C PHE A 67 16.59 8.15 -1.99
N ASP A 68 17.54 7.98 -1.09
CA ASP A 68 18.60 8.96 -0.82
C ASP A 68 19.48 9.21 -2.05
N LEU A 69 19.78 8.16 -2.83
CA LEU A 69 20.48 8.29 -4.11
C LEU A 69 19.65 9.09 -5.12
N MET A 70 18.35 8.82 -5.20
CA MET A 70 17.42 9.58 -6.05
C MET A 70 17.37 11.06 -5.62
N VAL A 71 17.21 11.36 -4.33
CA VAL A 71 17.21 12.73 -3.79
C VAL A 71 18.47 13.49 -4.19
N LYS A 72 19.65 12.87 -4.08
CA LYS A 72 20.92 13.48 -4.50
C LYS A 72 20.96 13.75 -6.00
N ALA A 73 20.52 12.79 -6.81
CA ALA A 73 20.49 12.94 -8.27
C ALA A 73 19.53 14.04 -8.71
N GLU A 74 18.32 14.04 -8.15
CA GLU A 74 17.25 14.98 -8.44
C GLU A 74 17.66 16.41 -8.07
N THR A 75 18.10 16.64 -6.83
CA THR A 75 18.55 17.97 -6.37
C THR A 75 19.75 18.50 -7.15
N THR A 76 20.67 17.62 -7.57
CA THR A 76 21.80 17.97 -8.44
C THR A 76 21.32 18.41 -9.83
N ALA A 77 20.35 17.69 -10.40
CA ALA A 77 19.76 18.03 -11.69
C ALA A 77 19.04 19.39 -11.63
N TRP A 78 18.19 19.62 -10.62
CA TRP A 78 17.53 20.91 -10.43
C TRP A 78 18.53 22.07 -10.35
N LYS A 79 19.59 21.89 -9.55
CA LYS A 79 20.65 22.89 -9.40
C LYS A 79 21.36 23.18 -10.72
N HIS A 80 21.61 22.16 -11.53
CA HIS A 80 22.20 22.31 -12.87
C HIS A 80 21.33 23.20 -13.78
N TYR A 81 20.00 23.11 -13.68
CA TYR A 81 19.05 23.95 -14.41
C TYR A 81 18.73 25.29 -13.72
N GLY A 82 19.51 25.69 -12.72
CA GLY A 82 19.38 26.99 -12.05
C GLY A 82 18.24 27.10 -11.03
N THR A 83 17.65 25.97 -10.63
CA THR A 83 16.60 25.94 -9.59
C THR A 83 17.12 25.21 -8.35
N VAL A 84 16.90 25.78 -7.16
CA VAL A 84 17.19 25.08 -5.90
C VAL A 84 15.90 24.47 -5.37
N ARG A 85 15.89 23.14 -5.20
CA ARG A 85 14.82 22.40 -4.55
C ARG A 85 15.39 21.76 -3.29
N GLU A 86 14.82 22.09 -2.14
CA GLU A 86 15.26 21.52 -0.86
C GLU A 86 14.94 20.02 -0.79
N ALA A 87 15.94 19.22 -0.42
CA ALA A 87 15.81 17.77 -0.31
C ALA A 87 14.70 17.36 0.69
N THR A 88 14.50 18.15 1.74
CA THR A 88 13.48 17.95 2.78
C THR A 88 12.05 17.91 2.22
N PHE A 89 11.83 18.40 1.00
CA PHE A 89 10.51 18.35 0.37
C PHE A 89 10.31 17.15 -0.55
N LEU A 90 11.34 16.35 -0.80
CA LEU A 90 11.20 15.06 -1.47
C LEU A 90 10.86 14.03 -0.39
N ILE A 91 9.72 13.38 -0.53
CA ILE A 91 9.13 12.52 0.49
C ILE A 91 9.29 11.05 0.09
N PRO A 92 9.81 10.19 0.98
CA PRO A 92 9.97 8.78 0.68
C PRO A 92 8.62 8.05 0.68
N PRO A 93 8.50 6.95 -0.08
CA PRO A 93 7.40 6.01 0.06
C PRO A 93 7.23 5.54 1.51
N SER A 94 5.99 5.26 1.91
CA SER A 94 5.67 4.73 3.24
C SER A 94 5.36 3.24 3.17
N GLY A 95 5.78 2.51 4.20
CA GLY A 95 5.57 1.06 4.30
C GLY A 95 6.76 0.24 3.82
N SER A 96 6.51 -1.01 3.46
CA SER A 96 7.57 -1.97 3.10
C SER A 96 7.58 -2.26 1.60
N LEU A 97 8.77 -2.31 1.00
CA LEU A 97 8.94 -2.81 -0.38
C LEU A 97 8.41 -4.25 -0.55
N TYR A 98 8.34 -4.98 0.56
CA TYR A 98 7.90 -6.36 0.63
C TYR A 98 6.42 -6.50 1.00
N SER A 99 5.71 -5.38 1.11
CA SER A 99 4.27 -5.41 1.32
C SER A 99 3.58 -6.14 0.16
N PRO A 100 2.55 -6.96 0.45
CA PRO A 100 1.84 -7.72 -0.57
C PRO A 100 1.11 -6.85 -1.60
N VAL A 101 0.78 -5.62 -1.21
CA VAL A 101 0.05 -4.65 -2.02
C VAL A 101 0.88 -3.37 -2.11
N ALA A 102 1.04 -2.86 -3.32
CA ALA A 102 1.59 -1.53 -3.56
C ALA A 102 0.45 -0.61 -4.04
N CYS A 103 0.24 0.49 -3.32
CA CYS A 103 -0.75 1.51 -3.65
C CYS A 103 -0.04 2.69 -4.30
N HIS A 104 -0.29 2.85 -5.60
CA HIS A 104 0.18 4.00 -6.34
C HIS A 104 -0.79 5.18 -6.15
N LEU A 105 -0.30 6.23 -5.52
CA LEU A 105 -1.08 7.43 -5.23
C LEU A 105 -1.07 8.36 -6.44
N HIS A 106 -2.23 8.52 -7.08
CA HIS A 106 -2.41 9.47 -8.18
C HIS A 106 -2.75 10.90 -7.72
N CYS A 107 -3.27 11.02 -6.50
CA CYS A 107 -3.45 12.31 -5.84
C CYS A 107 -2.24 12.56 -4.93
N PRO A 108 -1.35 13.49 -5.30
CA PRO A 108 -0.16 13.80 -4.52
C PRO A 108 -0.53 14.29 -3.12
N SER A 109 0.28 13.90 -2.13
CA SER A 109 0.19 14.34 -0.73
C SER A 109 0.70 15.77 -0.53
N PHE A 110 0.33 16.69 -1.44
CA PHE A 110 0.85 18.06 -1.45
C PHE A 110 0.49 18.84 -0.19
N THR A 111 -0.72 18.64 0.34
CA THR A 111 -1.22 19.37 1.51
C THR A 111 -1.30 18.44 2.71
N VAL A 112 -0.55 18.81 3.74
CA VAL A 112 -0.48 18.19 5.07
C VAL A 112 -0.38 19.30 6.10
N ILE A 113 -0.65 19.01 7.37
CA ILE A 113 -0.52 20.00 8.45
C ILE A 113 0.95 20.42 8.62
N ASP A 114 1.88 19.46 8.58
CA ASP A 114 3.31 19.72 8.67
C ASP A 114 4.00 19.39 7.34
N PRO A 115 4.38 20.39 6.52
CA PRO A 115 5.04 20.15 5.24
C PRO A 115 6.42 19.52 5.37
N TYR A 116 7.03 19.54 6.57
CA TYR A 116 8.35 18.96 6.82
C TYR A 116 8.31 17.49 7.24
N SER A 117 7.12 16.93 7.52
CA SER A 117 7.02 15.51 7.86
C SER A 117 7.56 14.65 6.68
N GLN A 118 8.32 13.61 6.99
CA GLN A 118 9.05 12.82 5.98
C GLN A 118 8.32 11.52 5.62
N GLU A 119 6.99 11.57 5.59
CA GLU A 119 6.16 10.38 5.38
C GLU A 119 5.11 10.62 4.31
N THR A 120 5.02 9.71 3.33
CA THR A 120 3.96 9.75 2.32
C THR A 120 2.59 9.47 2.96
N ALA A 121 2.56 8.59 3.96
CA ALA A 121 1.36 8.20 4.70
C ALA A 121 0.98 9.15 5.85
N ASP A 122 1.00 10.46 5.59
CA ASP A 122 0.61 11.46 6.58
C ASP A 122 -0.93 11.56 6.71
N GLU A 123 -1.47 11.16 7.85
CA GLU A 123 -2.92 11.17 8.14
C GLU A 123 -3.55 12.56 8.19
N SER A 124 -2.76 13.64 8.24
CA SER A 124 -3.30 14.99 8.14
C SER A 124 -3.80 15.32 6.73
N ASN A 125 -3.39 14.54 5.71
CA ASN A 125 -3.98 14.58 4.38
C ASN A 125 -5.26 13.72 4.33
N VAL A 126 -6.38 14.32 3.94
CA VAL A 126 -7.70 13.66 3.95
C VAL A 126 -7.74 12.43 3.02
N CYS A 127 -7.10 12.47 1.85
CA CYS A 127 -7.08 11.34 0.93
C CYS A 127 -6.28 10.17 1.50
N ILE A 128 -5.12 10.46 2.12
CA ILE A 128 -4.32 9.43 2.80
C ILE A 128 -5.08 8.84 3.98
N LYS A 129 -5.75 9.68 4.78
CA LYS A 129 -6.59 9.21 5.88
C LYS A 129 -7.68 8.24 5.41
N GLN A 130 -8.37 8.58 4.32
CA GLN A 130 -9.39 7.69 3.75
C GLN A 130 -8.81 6.33 3.33
N LEU A 131 -7.62 6.31 2.72
CA LEU A 131 -6.94 5.08 2.33
C LEU A 131 -6.58 4.22 3.55
N ILE A 132 -6.04 4.85 4.60
CA ILE A 132 -5.72 4.16 5.86
C ILE A 132 -6.98 3.59 6.51
N ASP A 133 -8.07 4.37 6.56
CA ASP A 133 -9.35 3.96 7.17
C ASP A 133 -9.98 2.75 6.45
N ILE A 134 -9.75 2.57 5.14
CA ILE A 134 -10.19 1.39 4.38
C ILE A 134 -9.15 0.26 4.36
N GLY A 135 -8.04 0.39 5.08
CA GLY A 135 -7.04 -0.66 5.31
C GLY A 135 -5.79 -0.60 4.43
N PHE A 136 -5.60 0.44 3.62
CA PHE A 136 -4.36 0.70 2.87
C PHE A 136 -3.38 1.48 3.74
N SER A 137 -2.87 0.82 4.78
CA SER A 137 -1.96 1.41 5.76
C SER A 137 -0.50 0.95 5.53
N PRO A 138 0.51 1.73 5.95
CA PRO A 138 1.93 1.41 5.75
C PRO A 138 2.40 0.06 6.34
N ASP A 139 1.70 -0.48 7.35
CA ASP A 139 1.98 -1.80 7.92
C ASP A 139 1.60 -2.95 6.96
N ARG A 140 0.72 -2.69 5.98
CA ARG A 140 0.18 -3.70 5.05
C ARG A 140 0.50 -3.41 3.59
N CYS A 141 0.78 -2.15 3.26
CA CYS A 141 0.95 -1.69 1.90
C CYS A 141 2.22 -0.86 1.73
N LEU A 142 2.78 -0.89 0.53
CA LEU A 142 3.72 0.13 0.06
C LEU A 142 2.91 1.28 -0.53
N LEU A 143 2.91 2.44 0.12
CA LEU A 143 2.26 3.65 -0.39
C LEU A 143 3.31 4.54 -1.05
N TYR A 144 3.14 4.85 -2.33
CA TYR A 144 4.10 5.65 -3.09
C TYR A 144 3.42 6.55 -4.12
N ASP A 145 4.01 7.72 -4.37
CA ASP A 145 3.66 8.65 -5.45
C ASP A 145 4.86 8.81 -6.40
N HIS A 146 4.58 9.08 -7.66
CA HIS A 146 5.49 9.21 -8.78
C HIS A 146 6.56 10.30 -8.60
N LEU A 147 6.21 11.39 -7.91
CA LEU A 147 7.13 12.51 -7.62
C LEU A 147 7.17 12.90 -6.14
N SER A 148 6.35 12.25 -5.29
CA SER A 148 6.22 12.41 -3.83
C SER A 148 6.94 13.66 -3.31
N ARG A 149 6.44 14.85 -3.65
CA ARG A 149 7.08 16.12 -3.31
C ARG A 149 6.07 17.00 -2.60
N ARG A 150 6.48 17.61 -1.50
CA ARG A 150 5.72 18.66 -0.82
C ARG A 150 6.20 20.02 -1.29
N GLU A 151 5.35 21.02 -1.16
CA GLU A 151 5.77 22.41 -1.31
C GLU A 151 5.31 23.17 -0.08
N ALA A 152 6.23 23.91 0.56
CA ALA A 152 5.90 24.67 1.77
C ALA A 152 5.00 25.89 1.49
N LEU A 153 4.70 26.22 0.24
CA LEU A 153 3.87 27.35 -0.16
C LEU A 153 3.25 27.03 -1.52
N ASP A 154 1.91 27.05 -1.60
CA ASP A 154 1.22 27.23 -2.88
C ASP A 154 1.83 28.45 -3.57
N GLY A 155 2.30 28.27 -4.81
CA GLY A 155 2.94 29.31 -5.61
C GLY A 155 2.04 30.50 -5.98
N PHE A 156 0.92 30.71 -5.30
CA PHE A 156 0.10 31.92 -5.44
C PHE A 156 0.59 32.99 -4.46
N GLN A 157 1.63 33.70 -4.88
CA GLN A 157 1.88 35.04 -4.37
C GLN A 157 0.87 35.99 -5.04
N PHE A 158 -0.10 36.50 -4.28
CA PHE A 158 -0.94 37.63 -4.68
C PHE A 158 -0.22 38.95 -4.42
#